data_AF-A0A9D9TAK6-F1
#
_entry.id   AF-A0A9D9TAK6-F1
#
_cell.length_a   1.000
_cell.length_b   1.000
_cell.length_c   1.000
_cell.angle_alpha   90.00
_cell.angle_beta   90.00
_cell.angle_gamma   90.00
#
_symmetry.space_group_name_H-M   'P 1'
#
loop_
_entity.id
_entity.type
_entity.pdbx_description
1 polymer ?
#
loop_
_entity_poly.entity_id
_entity_poly.type
_entity_poly.pdbx_seq_one_letter_code
_entity_poly.pdbx_strand_id
1 'polypeptide(L)' 'FGRWQDVDYIYRASTSLTYKIERWVFATEIDYNIAAYGAIDYADNGKVKNPTETANIRGVFSTTFIF' A
#
# COMPACT_ATOMS: atom_id res chain seq x y z
N PHE A 1 -20.48 -6.40 2.83
CA PHE A 1 -19.45 -5.88 1.91
C PHE A 1 -18.43 -5.12 2.74
N GLY A 2 -17.22 -5.63 2.94
CA GLY A 2 -16.22 -4.93 3.79
C GLY A 2 -15.31 -5.81 4.66
N ARG A 3 -14.94 -7.01 4.23
CA ARG A 3 -14.00 -7.86 4.98
C ARG A 3 -13.13 -8.72 4.07
N TRP A 4 -12.29 -8.12 3.21
CA TRP A 4 -11.17 -8.84 2.57
C TRP A 4 -11.54 -10.11 1.78
N GLN A 5 -12.83 -10.35 1.51
CA GLN A 5 -13.36 -11.58 0.93
C GLN A 5 -13.40 -11.52 -0.60
N ASP A 6 -13.38 -10.30 -1.12
CA ASP A 6 -13.40 -9.92 -2.52
C ASP A 6 -12.00 -9.55 -3.05
N VAL A 7 -10.96 -9.72 -2.23
CA VAL A 7 -9.58 -9.42 -2.59
C VAL A 7 -8.90 -10.67 -3.11
N ASP A 8 -8.43 -10.63 -4.35
CA ASP A 8 -7.67 -11.74 -4.95
C ASP A 8 -6.20 -11.68 -4.53
N TYR A 9 -5.58 -10.49 -4.64
CA TYR A 9 -4.20 -10.27 -4.23
C TYR A 9 -3.93 -8.82 -3.81
N ILE A 10 -2.89 -8.65 -3.00
CA ILE A 10 -2.38 -7.36 -2.54
C ILE A 10 -0.87 -7.32 -2.69
N TYR A 11 -0.38 -6.25 -3.31
CA TYR A 11 1.05 -5.95 -3.39
C TYR A 11 1.32 -4.61 -2.75
N ARG A 12 2.32 -4.56 -1.88
CA ARG A 12 2.80 -3.34 -1.25
C ARG A 12 4.31 -3.27 -1.35
N ALA A 13 4.81 -2.21 -1.98
CA ALA A 13 6.22 -1.87 -2.00
C ALA A 13 6.39 -0.53 -1.28
N SER A 14 7.16 -0.54 -0.19
CA SER A 14 7.45 0.65 0.60
C SER A 14 8.95 0.85 0.66
N THR A 15 9.42 1.96 0.12
CA THR A 15 10.82 2.35 0.17
C THR A 15 10.95 3.59 1.03
N SER A 16 11.87 3.55 1.98
CA SER A 16 12.16 4.70 2.84
C SER A 16 13.64 5.01 2.81
N LEU A 17 13.95 6.30 2.83
CA LEU A 17 15.29 6.82 2.93
C LEU A 17 15.31 7.86 4.04
N THR A 18 16.19 7.65 5.02
CA THR A 18 16.43 8.60 6.10
C THR A 18 17.88 9.05 6.05
N TYR A 19 18.09 10.35 6.05
CA TYR A 19 19.40 10.98 6.08
C TYR A 19 19.50 11.90 7.29
N LYS A 20 20.60 11.76 8.04
CA LYS A 20 20.88 12.56 9.22
C LYS A 20 22.13 13.39 9.01
N ILE A 21 22.03 14.69 9.26
CA ILE A 21 23.16 15.61 9.30
C ILE A 21 23.08 16.44 10.57
N GLU A 22 24.03 16.23 11.48
CA GLU A 22 24.07 16.87 12.81
C GLU A 22 22.72 16.79 13.57
N ARG A 23 22.03 17.93 13.69
CA ARG A 23 20.73 18.11 14.35
C ARG A 23 19.55 17.99 13.38
N TRP A 24 19.78 17.77 12.10
CA TRP A 24 18.74 17.64 11.09
C TRP A 24 18.57 16.18 10.67
N VAL A 25 17.33 15.73 10.58
CA VAL A 25 16.94 14.44 10.02
C VAL A 25 15.95 14.70 8.88
N PHE A 26 16.31 14.25 7.69
CA PHE A 26 15.47 14.24 6.52
C PHE A 26 14.99 12.82 6.30
N ALA A 27 13.69 12.60 6.19
CA ALA A 27 13.15 11.29 5.86
C ALA A 27 12.15 11.40 4.73
N THR A 28 12.29 10.52 3.75
CA THR A 28 11.37 10.35 2.63
C THR A 28 10.87 8.91 2.61
N GLU A 29 9.58 8.72 2.35
CA GLU A 29 8.95 7.43 2.18
C GLU A 29 8.12 7.47 0.90
N ILE A 30 8.26 6.45 0.06
CA ILE A 30 7.41 6.20 -1.09
C ILE A 30 6.75 4.85 -0.87
N ASP A 31 5.43 4.86 -0.83
CA ASP A 31 4.60 3.68 -0.60
C ASP A 31 3.70 3.47 -1.82
N TYR A 32 3.81 2.29 -2.41
CA TYR A 32 3.04 1.88 -3.58
C TYR A 32 2.22 0.64 -3.22
N ASN A 33 0.90 0.78 -3.27
CA ASN A 33 -0.06 -0.26 -2.91
C ASN A 33 -0.91 -0.59 -4.12
N ILE A 34 -1.09 -1.88 -4.40
CA ILE A 34 -2.09 -2.39 -5.33
C ILE A 34 -2.94 -3.39 -4.56
N ALA A 35 -4.26 -3.27 -4.69
CA ALA A 35 -5.20 -4.28 -4.25
C ALA A 35 -6.13 -4.62 -5.41
N ALA A 36 -6.30 -5.92 -5.68
CA ALA A 36 -7.16 -6.41 -6.74
C ALA A 36 -8.48 -6.92 -6.16
N TYR A 37 -9.59 -6.29 -6.53
CA TYR A 37 -10.93 -6.58 -6.03
C TYR A 37 -11.81 -7.17 -7.12
N GLY A 38 -12.50 -8.27 -6.85
CA GLY A 38 -13.38 -8.92 -7.82
C GLY A 38 -14.71 -9.39 -7.23
N ALA A 39 -15.54 -10.02 -8.06
CA ALA A 39 -16.80 -10.59 -7.60
C ALA A 39 -16.57 -11.99 -7.01
N ILE A 40 -17.17 -12.27 -5.85
CA ILE A 40 -17.10 -13.59 -5.21
C ILE A 40 -18.12 -14.52 -5.89
N ASP A 41 -17.64 -15.60 -6.49
CA ASP A 41 -18.48 -16.64 -7.06
C ASP A 41 -18.80 -17.71 -6.00
N TYR A 42 -19.98 -17.61 -5.38
CA TYR A 42 -20.45 -18.57 -4.38
C TYR A 42 -20.82 -19.94 -4.97
N ALA A 43 -20.96 -20.07 -6.30
CA ALA A 43 -21.17 -21.35 -6.97
C ALA A 43 -19.84 -22.07 -7.28
N ASP A 44 -18.72 -21.36 -7.26
CA ASP A 44 -17.36 -21.88 -7.48
C ASP A 44 -16.48 -21.69 -6.23
N ASN A 45 -16.93 -22.27 -5.11
CA ASN A 45 -16.19 -22.32 -3.84
C ASN A 45 -15.78 -20.95 -3.26
N GLY A 46 -16.47 -19.87 -3.63
CA GLY A 46 -16.16 -18.53 -3.14
C GLY A 46 -14.91 -17.91 -3.78
N LYS A 47 -14.51 -18.37 -4.98
CA LYS A 47 -13.38 -17.78 -5.70
C LYS A 47 -13.70 -16.36 -6.19
N VAL A 48 -12.69 -15.51 -6.19
CA VAL A 48 -12.77 -14.15 -6.75
C VAL A 48 -12.63 -14.23 -8.27
N LYS A 49 -13.57 -13.66 -9.02
CA LYS A 49 -13.57 -13.61 -10.49
C LYS A 49 -13.58 -12.17 -10.98
N ASN A 50 -12.90 -11.93 -12.11
CA ASN A 50 -12.72 -10.62 -12.75
C ASN A 50 -12.16 -9.54 -11.80
N PRO A 51 -10.97 -9.75 -11.22
CA PRO A 51 -10.37 -8.78 -10.32
C PRO A 51 -10.02 -7.48 -11.07
N THR A 52 -10.40 -6.35 -10.48
CA THR A 52 -10.02 -5.00 -10.91
C THR A 52 -8.97 -4.46 -9.97
N GLU A 53 -7.83 -4.04 -10.52
CA GLU A 53 -6.74 -3.49 -9.74
C GLU A 53 -7.02 -2.04 -9.34
N THR A 54 -6.94 -1.75 -8.05
CA THR A 54 -6.93 -0.39 -7.50
C THR A 54 -5.54 -0.11 -6.95
N ALA A 55 -4.85 0.86 -7.55
CA ALA A 55 -3.51 1.27 -7.15
C ALA A 55 -3.54 2.58 -6.35
N ASN A 56 -2.65 2.72 -5.37
CA ASN A 56 -2.41 3.92 -4.61
C ASN A 56 -0.91 4.16 -4.46
N ILE A 57 -0.49 5.41 -4.69
CA ILE A 57 0.87 5.86 -4.43
C ILE A 57 0.84 6.97 -3.39
N ARG A 58 1.68 6.86 -2.37
CA ARG A 58 1.82 7.84 -1.29
C ARG A 58 3.28 8.18 -1.11
N GLY A 59 3.61 9.47 -1.25
CA GLY A 59 4.92 10.01 -0.88
C GLY A 59 4.81 10.81 0.41
N VAL A 60 5.74 10.61 1.35
CA VAL A 60 5.88 11.42 2.55
C VAL A 60 7.29 11.97 2.58
N PHE A 61 7.42 13.27 2.73
CA PHE A 61 8.71 13.92 3.01
C PHE A 61 8.61 14.64 4.35
N SER A 62 9.62 14.45 5.18
CA SER A 62 9.69 15.02 6.52
C SER A 62 11.08 15.55 6.82
N THR A 63 11.11 16.60 7.63
CA THR A 63 12.32 17.21 8.18
C THR A 63 12.12 17.37 9.67
N THR A 64 13.05 16.84 10.45
CA THR A 64 13.03 16.91 11.91
C THR A 64 14.29 17.61 12.38
N PHE A 65 14.14 18.60 13.25
CA PHE A 65 15.26 19.22 13.97
C PHE A 65 15.32 18.68 15.39
N ILE A 66 16.50 18.23 15.82
CA ILE A 66 16.77 17.69 17.14
C ILE A 66 17.40 18.81 17.99
N PHE A 67 16.61 19.36 18.92
CA PHE A 67 17.02 20.38 19.88
C PHE A 67 18.01 19.82 20.90
#